data_AF-A0A3M0VZ31-F1
#
_entry.id   AF-A0A3M0VZ31-F1
#
_cell.length_a   1.000
_cell.length_b   1.000
_cell.length_c   1.000
_cell.angle_alpha   90.00
_cell.angle_beta   90.00
_cell.angle_gamma   90.00
#
_symmetry.space_group_name_H-M   'P 1'
#
loop_
_entity.id
_entity.type
_entity.pdbx_description
1 polymer ?
#
loop_
_entity_poly.entity_id
_entity_poly.type
_entity_poly.pdbx_seq_one_letter_code
_entity_poly.pdbx_strand_id
1 'polypeptide(L)'
;MAINIIVVVGAGVSGLTSALLLSKNPSNAVTIVAKDMPGDYAADYASPWAGALFVPQDGLRPSQWECRTWPVLKDLAATVPEAGIHFQKLKLQRKNEKSASGFSGVFVPDPWFRTLFDDFSELGQGELAQGYDAGYAFTSVCINPAIYLPWLVGQCVKRGVVLRRGSLSHISQAQHLSHTAEPAGFVVNCTGLGSLKLGGVNDLSMAPARGQVVVVRNKAPSMLMFSSTNDDDDKPGDNMYVMERALGGGTVLGGTYQLGNWDPNPDPNTAVRIMKRAVDTCPELADGRGIKGLSVIRHGVGFRPFRQDGVRIEKQRQEDGTWILHNYGHDSWGYLTSYGCAERVVELFEEAINLEANGKSKARFSGTRAILHDHCWAYGRFRRKRIPELTMVLSFILIQNRQGKTRLAKWYQPYSDDEKIRLKGEVHRLIAPRDQKHQSNFNLSSTKIVYRRYAGLFFCVCVDANDNELAYLEAIHFFVEVLDQFFGNVCELDLVFNFYKVYAILDEVFLAGEIEETSKQVVLTRLEHLDKLE
;
A
#
# COMPACT_ATOMS: atom_id res chain seq x y z
N MET A 1 -9.65 34.46 -1.91
CA MET A 1 -8.90 33.97 -0.74
C MET A 1 -7.58 33.41 -1.25
N ALA A 2 -6.48 33.56 -0.50
CA ALA A 2 -5.21 32.94 -0.89
C ALA A 2 -5.37 31.41 -0.86
N ILE A 3 -4.85 30.72 -1.87
CA ILE A 3 -4.87 29.27 -1.96
C ILE A 3 -3.73 28.72 -1.10
N ASN A 4 -4.03 27.78 -0.22
CA ASN A 4 -3.03 27.03 0.52
C ASN A 4 -2.58 25.84 -0.33
N ILE A 5 -1.29 25.75 -0.63
CA ILE A 5 -0.74 24.68 -1.44
C ILE A 5 -0.15 23.62 -0.51
N ILE A 6 -0.67 22.39 -0.62
CA ILE A 6 -0.37 21.30 0.29
C ILE A 6 0.11 20.08 -0.50
N VAL A 7 1.23 19.49 -0.07
CA VAL A 7 1.70 18.20 -0.59
C VAL A 7 1.65 17.15 0.52
N VAL A 8 0.86 16.09 0.34
CA VAL A 8 0.81 14.94 1.24
C VAL A 8 1.74 13.87 0.68
N VAL A 9 2.73 13.45 1.46
CA VAL A 9 3.70 12.43 1.07
C VAL A 9 3.29 11.08 1.65
N GLY A 10 2.90 10.15 0.79
CA GLY A 10 2.41 8.81 1.13
C GLY A 10 0.91 8.64 0.86
N ALA A 11 0.55 7.52 0.23
CA ALA A 11 -0.83 7.18 -0.12
C ALA A 11 -1.35 5.94 0.65
N GLY A 12 -0.86 5.76 1.88
CA GLY A 12 -1.47 4.83 2.84
C GLY A 12 -2.72 5.43 3.49
N VAL A 13 -3.36 4.68 4.40
CA VAL A 13 -4.58 5.15 5.08
C VAL A 13 -4.38 6.51 5.78
N SER A 14 -3.23 6.75 6.41
CA SER A 14 -2.91 8.03 7.05
C SER A 14 -2.87 9.19 6.06
N GLY A 15 -2.18 9.01 4.93
CA GLY A 15 -2.03 10.05 3.91
C GLY A 15 -3.32 10.33 3.15
N LEU A 16 -4.03 9.27 2.72
CA LEU A 16 -5.31 9.41 2.02
C LEU A 16 -6.37 10.07 2.90
N THR A 17 -6.47 9.69 4.18
CA THR A 17 -7.44 10.30 5.10
C THR A 17 -7.09 11.75 5.40
N SER A 18 -5.80 12.06 5.61
CA SER A 18 -5.33 13.44 5.82
C SER A 18 -5.61 14.32 4.59
N ALA A 19 -5.30 13.83 3.38
CA ALA A 19 -5.59 14.53 2.14
C ALA A 19 -7.09 14.78 1.94
N LEU A 20 -7.92 13.77 2.21
CA LEU A 20 -9.37 13.88 2.14
C LEU A 20 -9.90 14.98 3.07
N LEU A 21 -9.48 14.99 4.34
CA LEU A 21 -9.95 15.99 5.30
C LEU A 21 -9.46 17.40 4.96
N LEU A 22 -8.19 17.56 4.57
CA LEU A 22 -7.65 18.85 4.15
C LEU A 22 -8.35 19.39 2.89
N SER A 23 -8.73 18.51 1.95
CA SER A 23 -9.45 18.89 0.73
C SER A 23 -10.91 19.32 0.95
N LYS A 24 -11.46 19.17 2.17
CA LYS A 24 -12.80 19.68 2.49
C LYS A 24 -12.85 21.21 2.49
N ASN A 25 -11.73 21.88 2.76
CA ASN A 25 -11.63 23.33 2.63
C ASN A 25 -11.32 23.71 1.17
N PRO A 26 -12.19 24.45 0.47
CA PRO A 26 -12.01 24.80 -0.94
C PRO A 26 -10.82 25.73 -1.20
N SER A 27 -10.23 26.33 -0.15
CA SER A 27 -9.01 27.14 -0.27
C SER A 27 -7.74 26.28 -0.31
N ASN A 28 -7.83 24.96 -0.16
CA ASN A 28 -6.68 24.06 -0.13
C ASN A 28 -6.51 23.35 -1.49
N ALA A 29 -5.36 23.56 -2.13
CA ALA A 29 -4.93 22.79 -3.29
C ALA A 29 -4.02 21.65 -2.82
N VAL A 30 -4.53 20.42 -2.84
CA VAL A 30 -3.85 19.25 -2.27
C VAL A 30 -3.29 18.36 -3.39
N THR A 31 -2.02 17.97 -3.25
CA THR A 31 -1.37 16.96 -4.08
C THR A 31 -0.93 15.80 -3.21
N ILE A 32 -1.25 14.56 -3.58
CA ILE A 32 -0.69 13.37 -2.95
C ILE A 32 0.49 12.90 -3.79
N VAL A 33 1.65 12.73 -3.18
CA VAL A 33 2.85 12.18 -3.82
C VAL A 33 3.24 10.91 -3.08
N ALA A 34 3.32 9.77 -3.77
CA ALA A 34 3.67 8.51 -3.13
C ALA A 34 4.37 7.53 -4.07
N LYS A 35 5.29 6.73 -3.51
CA LYS A 35 5.92 5.60 -4.20
C LYS A 35 4.85 4.54 -4.52
N ASP A 36 4.18 4.08 -3.47
CA ASP A 36 3.12 3.07 -3.54
C ASP A 36 1.74 3.74 -3.42
N MET A 37 0.80 3.24 -4.21
CA MET A 37 -0.58 3.72 -4.35
C MET A 37 -1.57 2.58 -4.09
N PRO A 38 -2.84 2.88 -3.78
CA PRO A 38 -3.86 1.85 -3.67
C PRO A 38 -3.96 0.97 -4.93
N GLY A 39 -3.74 -0.33 -4.75
CA GLY A 39 -3.57 -1.31 -5.84
C GLY A 39 -2.21 -1.98 -5.83
N ASP A 40 -1.19 -1.31 -5.30
CA ASP A 40 0.15 -1.87 -5.13
C ASP A 40 0.24 -2.77 -3.89
N TYR A 41 1.16 -3.73 -3.93
CA TYR A 41 1.53 -4.57 -2.80
C TYR A 41 3.05 -4.56 -2.63
N ALA A 42 3.51 -3.89 -1.58
CA ALA A 42 4.91 -3.89 -1.14
C ALA A 42 4.93 -4.04 0.38
N ALA A 43 5.88 -4.80 0.94
CA ALA A 43 5.88 -5.11 2.37
C ALA A 43 5.99 -3.85 3.26
N ASP A 44 6.71 -2.83 2.79
CA ASP A 44 6.86 -1.51 3.42
C ASP A 44 5.66 -0.56 3.18
N TYR A 45 4.77 -0.89 2.25
CA TYR A 45 3.46 -0.25 2.10
C TYR A 45 2.41 -0.99 2.93
N ALA A 46 2.34 -0.69 4.23
CA ALA A 46 1.57 -1.47 5.21
C ALA A 46 0.05 -1.55 4.95
N SER A 47 -0.53 -0.54 4.30
CA SER A 47 -1.99 -0.34 4.26
C SER A 47 -2.78 -1.49 3.60
N PRO A 48 -2.37 -2.08 2.46
CA PRO A 48 -3.10 -3.19 1.81
C PRO A 48 -3.03 -4.52 2.57
N TRP A 49 -2.02 -4.69 3.44
CA TRP A 49 -1.80 -5.93 4.20
C TRP A 49 -2.64 -6.02 5.47
N ALA A 50 -3.14 -4.90 5.98
CA ALA A 50 -3.92 -4.84 7.21
C ALA A 50 -5.18 -5.72 7.14
N GLY A 51 -5.69 -6.17 8.28
CA GLY A 51 -6.93 -6.95 8.38
C GLY A 51 -8.11 -6.32 7.60
N ALA A 52 -8.70 -5.20 8.00
CA ALA A 52 -8.50 -4.41 9.22
C ALA A 52 -9.83 -4.30 9.97
N LEU A 53 -9.81 -4.05 11.28
CA LEU A 53 -11.02 -3.88 12.10
C LEU A 53 -10.88 -2.69 13.05
N PHE A 54 -11.99 -2.30 13.67
CA PHE A 54 -11.97 -1.32 14.76
C PHE A 54 -12.00 -2.03 16.12
N VAL A 55 -10.92 -1.91 16.90
CA VAL A 55 -10.89 -2.32 18.31
C VAL A 55 -9.95 -1.36 19.04
N PRO A 56 -10.39 -0.72 20.13
CA PRO A 56 -9.51 0.14 20.91
C PRO A 56 -8.30 -0.62 21.46
N GLN A 57 -7.10 -0.07 21.28
CA GLN A 57 -5.85 -0.74 21.63
C GLN A 57 -5.50 -0.63 23.12
N ASP A 58 -5.80 0.51 23.75
CA ASP A 58 -5.70 0.69 25.20
C ASP A 58 -7.11 0.58 25.78
N GLY A 59 -7.42 -0.54 26.41
CA GLY A 59 -8.71 -0.78 27.04
C GLY A 59 -8.88 -0.06 28.38
N LEU A 60 -7.81 0.49 28.97
CA LEU A 60 -7.90 1.23 30.23
C LEU A 60 -8.14 2.72 30.02
N ARG A 61 -7.64 3.28 28.92
CA ARG A 61 -7.74 4.72 28.65
C ARG A 61 -8.28 4.99 27.25
N PRO A 62 -9.30 5.86 27.12
CA PRO A 62 -9.80 6.25 25.82
C PRO A 62 -8.74 7.03 25.04
N SER A 63 -8.38 6.51 23.87
CA SER A 63 -7.60 7.27 22.91
C SER A 63 -8.51 8.28 22.20
N GLN A 64 -8.15 9.56 22.25
CA GLN A 64 -8.87 10.59 21.52
C GLN A 64 -8.96 10.31 20.01
N TRP A 65 -7.96 9.62 19.45
CA TRP A 65 -7.94 9.27 18.03
C TRP A 65 -8.96 8.18 17.69
N GLU A 66 -9.09 7.18 18.56
CA GLU A 66 -10.04 6.09 18.42
C GLU A 66 -11.48 6.59 18.59
N CYS A 67 -11.72 7.40 19.62
CA CYS A 67 -13.03 8.01 19.90
C CYS A 67 -13.52 8.90 18.75
N ARG A 68 -12.62 9.63 18.07
CA ARG A 68 -12.95 10.45 16.90
C ARG A 68 -13.13 9.61 15.62
N THR A 69 -12.44 8.48 15.52
CA THR A 69 -12.51 7.61 14.32
C THR A 69 -13.77 6.74 14.30
N TRP A 70 -14.20 6.23 15.45
CA TRP A 70 -15.34 5.31 15.53
C TRP A 70 -16.64 5.85 14.90
N PRO A 71 -17.12 7.06 15.24
CA PRO A 71 -18.36 7.59 14.66
C PRO A 71 -18.32 7.63 13.12
N VAL A 72 -17.16 7.97 12.55
CA VAL A 72 -16.99 8.03 11.09
C VAL A 72 -17.03 6.65 10.46
N LEU A 73 -16.32 5.67 11.04
CA LEU A 73 -16.34 4.30 10.50
C LEU A 73 -17.71 3.64 10.68
N LYS A 74 -18.40 3.90 11.80
CA LYS A 74 -19.78 3.44 12.05
C LYS A 74 -20.74 4.01 11.00
N ASP A 75 -20.66 5.31 10.72
CA ASP A 75 -21.50 5.96 9.71
C ASP A 75 -21.21 5.44 8.29
N LEU A 76 -19.94 5.30 7.91
CA LEU A 76 -19.57 4.74 6.61
C LEU A 76 -20.06 3.30 6.42
N ALA A 77 -19.92 2.46 7.44
CA ALA A 77 -20.43 1.08 7.40
C ALA A 77 -21.96 1.02 7.27
N ALA A 78 -22.67 2.00 7.83
CA ALA A 78 -24.12 2.07 7.79
C ALA A 78 -24.66 2.66 6.48
N THR A 79 -23.97 3.64 5.89
CA THR A 79 -24.53 4.50 4.84
C THR A 79 -23.79 4.46 3.50
N VAL A 80 -22.56 3.93 3.45
CA VAL A 80 -21.69 3.97 2.25
C VAL A 80 -21.15 2.57 1.93
N PRO A 81 -21.99 1.65 1.39
CA PRO A 81 -21.58 0.27 1.14
C PRO A 81 -20.39 0.15 0.17
N GLU A 82 -20.26 1.07 -0.79
CA GLU A 82 -19.15 1.09 -1.75
C GLU A 82 -17.79 1.43 -1.11
N ALA A 83 -17.75 1.87 0.16
CA ALA A 83 -16.51 2.06 0.90
C ALA A 83 -15.86 0.72 1.30
N GLY A 84 -16.57 -0.40 1.21
CA GLY A 84 -16.03 -1.71 1.57
C GLY A 84 -15.79 -1.84 3.08
N ILE A 85 -16.71 -1.30 3.89
CA ILE A 85 -16.75 -1.47 5.34
C ILE A 85 -18.09 -2.12 5.68
N HIS A 86 -18.09 -3.12 6.57
CA HIS A 86 -19.33 -3.71 7.09
C HIS A 86 -19.27 -3.91 8.59
N PHE A 87 -20.43 -4.01 9.21
CA PHE A 87 -20.53 -4.44 10.61
C PHE A 87 -20.29 -5.94 10.73
N GLN A 88 -19.58 -6.36 11.77
CA GLN A 88 -19.37 -7.76 12.11
C GLN A 88 -19.25 -7.91 13.63
N LYS A 89 -19.88 -8.95 14.19
CA LYS A 89 -19.72 -9.28 15.60
C LYS A 89 -18.26 -9.67 15.83
N LEU A 90 -17.64 -9.09 16.85
CA LEU A 90 -16.29 -9.41 17.33
C LEU A 90 -16.40 -10.14 18.66
N LYS A 91 -15.68 -11.25 18.80
CA LYS A 91 -15.43 -11.94 20.07
C LYS A 91 -13.97 -11.75 20.45
N LEU A 92 -13.74 -11.02 21.54
CA LEU A 92 -12.44 -10.87 22.18
C LEU A 92 -12.33 -11.88 23.31
N GLN A 93 -11.26 -12.67 23.35
CA GLN A 93 -11.07 -13.67 24.39
C GLN A 93 -9.68 -13.55 25.03
N ARG A 94 -9.66 -13.64 26.35
CA ARG A 94 -8.48 -13.47 27.19
C ARG A 94 -8.18 -14.76 27.94
N LYS A 95 -6.89 -14.98 28.20
CA LYS A 95 -6.35 -15.99 29.12
C LYS A 95 -5.82 -15.30 30.38
N ASN A 96 -5.94 -15.95 31.55
CA ASN A 96 -5.55 -15.39 32.86
C ASN A 96 -4.04 -15.15 33.02
N GLU A 97 -3.21 -15.74 32.17
CA GLU A 97 -1.77 -15.56 32.19
C GLU A 97 -1.39 -14.20 31.60
N LYS A 98 -0.30 -13.58 32.10
CA LYS A 98 0.27 -12.34 31.55
C LYS A 98 0.60 -12.56 30.07
N SER A 99 -0.35 -12.25 29.19
CA SER A 99 -0.22 -12.54 27.77
C SER A 99 0.80 -11.58 27.15
N ALA A 100 1.85 -12.12 26.56
CA ALA A 100 2.88 -11.35 25.86
C ALA A 100 2.50 -11.00 24.40
N SER A 101 1.20 -10.83 24.10
CA SER A 101 0.79 -10.39 22.76
C SER A 101 1.00 -8.88 22.57
N GLY A 102 1.29 -8.48 21.33
CA GLY A 102 1.37 -7.07 20.92
C GLY A 102 0.03 -6.32 21.03
N PHE A 103 -1.05 -7.00 21.45
CA PHE A 103 -2.40 -6.47 21.62
C PHE A 103 -2.86 -6.49 23.08
N SER A 104 -1.96 -6.67 24.04
CA SER A 104 -2.30 -6.87 25.46
C SER A 104 -3.19 -5.79 26.06
N GLY A 105 -3.09 -4.54 25.60
CA GLY A 105 -3.92 -3.43 26.05
C GLY A 105 -5.41 -3.59 25.75
N VAL A 106 -5.78 -4.41 24.75
CA VAL A 106 -7.18 -4.69 24.38
C VAL A 106 -7.84 -5.62 25.41
N PHE A 107 -7.06 -6.50 26.04
CA PHE A 107 -7.55 -7.64 26.84
C PHE A 107 -7.57 -7.32 28.33
N VAL A 108 -8.22 -6.23 28.73
CA VAL A 108 -8.30 -5.80 30.12
C VAL A 108 -9.63 -6.15 30.79
N PRO A 109 -9.66 -6.40 32.11
CA PRO A 109 -10.91 -6.44 32.86
C PRO A 109 -11.56 -5.05 32.79
N ASP A 110 -12.86 -4.98 32.51
CA ASP A 110 -13.66 -3.75 32.48
C ASP A 110 -13.11 -2.64 31.53
N PRO A 111 -13.09 -2.88 30.22
CA PRO A 111 -12.56 -1.90 29.27
C PRO A 111 -13.46 -0.67 29.15
N TRP A 112 -12.88 0.53 28.98
CA TRP A 112 -13.64 1.77 28.81
C TRP A 112 -14.63 1.71 27.63
N PHE A 113 -14.27 0.96 26.58
CA PHE A 113 -15.05 0.83 25.36
C PHE A 113 -16.30 -0.05 25.53
N ARG A 114 -16.56 -0.61 26.71
CA ARG A 114 -17.84 -1.28 27.02
C ARG A 114 -19.07 -0.39 26.80
N THR A 115 -18.89 0.92 26.88
CA THR A 115 -19.95 1.93 26.65
C THR A 115 -19.94 2.50 25.23
N LEU A 116 -18.91 2.17 24.43
CA LEU A 116 -18.76 2.65 23.06
C LEU A 116 -19.61 1.85 22.06
N PHE A 117 -19.86 0.57 22.37
CA PHE A 117 -20.61 -0.35 21.53
C PHE A 117 -21.98 -0.64 22.13
N ASP A 118 -23.03 -0.49 21.32
CA ASP A 118 -24.43 -0.57 21.75
C ASP A 118 -24.81 -1.98 22.27
N ASP A 119 -24.16 -3.02 21.76
CA ASP A 119 -24.45 -4.44 22.02
C ASP A 119 -23.29 -5.18 22.72
N PHE A 120 -22.54 -4.45 23.56
CA PHE A 120 -21.44 -5.00 24.35
C PHE A 120 -21.94 -5.96 25.41
N SER A 121 -21.36 -7.16 25.46
CA SER A 121 -21.65 -8.18 26.47
C SER A 121 -20.41 -8.98 26.86
N GLU A 122 -20.41 -9.56 28.05
CA GLU A 122 -19.44 -10.59 28.44
C GLU A 122 -19.80 -11.93 27.79
N LEU A 123 -18.79 -12.74 27.46
CA LEU A 123 -18.96 -14.10 26.97
C LEU A 123 -19.19 -15.06 28.13
N GLY A 124 -20.21 -15.93 28.02
CA GLY A 124 -20.44 -17.00 28.98
C GLY A 124 -19.38 -18.11 28.87
N GLN A 125 -19.23 -18.92 29.92
CA GLN A 125 -18.24 -20.01 29.98
C GLN A 125 -18.38 -21.02 28.82
N GLY A 126 -19.59 -21.25 28.31
CA GLY A 126 -19.84 -22.12 27.15
C GLY A 126 -19.54 -21.49 25.78
N GLU A 127 -19.27 -20.18 25.74
CA GLU A 127 -18.93 -19.45 24.51
C GLU A 127 -17.42 -19.20 24.35
N LEU A 128 -16.66 -19.39 25.43
CA LEU A 128 -15.22 -19.26 25.43
C LEU A 128 -14.58 -20.47 24.73
N ALA A 129 -13.52 -20.20 23.97
CA ALA A 129 -12.67 -21.23 23.43
C ALA A 129 -11.93 -21.94 24.58
N GLN A 130 -11.60 -23.21 24.39
CA GLN A 130 -10.88 -24.00 25.39
C GLN A 130 -9.59 -23.29 25.81
N GLY A 131 -9.37 -23.15 27.12
CA GLY A 131 -8.17 -22.51 27.67
C GLY A 131 -8.23 -20.98 27.85
N TYR A 132 -9.33 -20.33 27.47
CA TYR A 132 -9.59 -18.91 27.74
C TYR A 132 -10.54 -18.75 28.94
N ASP A 133 -10.34 -17.70 29.74
CA ASP A 133 -11.00 -17.53 31.04
C ASP A 133 -12.05 -16.40 31.07
N ALA A 134 -11.92 -15.42 30.16
CA ALA A 134 -12.83 -14.29 30.04
C ALA A 134 -12.89 -13.79 28.60
N GLY A 135 -13.93 -13.03 28.27
CA GLY A 135 -14.03 -12.40 26.97
C GLY A 135 -15.26 -11.53 26.82
N TYR A 136 -15.28 -10.75 25.74
CA TYR A 136 -16.35 -9.82 25.41
C TYR A 136 -16.82 -10.03 23.98
N ALA A 137 -18.09 -9.73 23.73
CA ALA A 137 -18.67 -9.69 22.40
C ALA A 137 -19.34 -8.35 22.14
N PHE A 138 -19.11 -7.77 20.96
CA PHE A 138 -19.75 -6.53 20.51
C PHE A 138 -19.69 -6.43 18.99
N THR A 139 -20.55 -5.62 18.40
CA THR A 139 -20.54 -5.34 16.97
C THR A 139 -19.56 -4.22 16.66
N SER A 140 -18.54 -4.55 15.86
CA SER A 140 -17.57 -3.58 15.34
C SER A 140 -17.65 -3.55 13.81
N VAL A 141 -16.66 -2.94 13.16
CA VAL A 141 -16.52 -2.93 11.71
C VAL A 141 -15.32 -3.75 11.24
N CYS A 142 -15.45 -4.41 10.10
CA CYS A 142 -14.34 -4.93 9.33
C CYS A 142 -14.25 -4.18 8.00
N ILE A 143 -13.04 -3.76 7.66
CA ILE A 143 -12.72 -2.98 6.47
C ILE A 143 -12.06 -3.91 5.48
N ASN A 144 -12.38 -3.75 4.19
CA ASN A 144 -11.65 -4.34 3.09
C ASN A 144 -10.66 -3.32 2.51
N PRO A 145 -9.36 -3.34 2.87
CA PRO A 145 -8.36 -2.41 2.35
C PRO A 145 -8.31 -2.30 0.82
N ALA A 146 -8.56 -3.41 0.11
CA ALA A 146 -8.51 -3.45 -1.34
C ALA A 146 -9.64 -2.65 -2.00
N ILE A 147 -10.71 -2.33 -1.25
CA ILE A 147 -11.82 -1.49 -1.69
C ILE A 147 -11.74 -0.11 -1.04
N TYR A 148 -11.48 -0.06 0.26
CA TYR A 148 -11.50 1.18 1.03
C TYR A 148 -10.39 2.16 0.63
N LEU A 149 -9.17 1.68 0.33
CA LEU A 149 -8.09 2.57 -0.10
C LEU A 149 -8.38 3.20 -1.49
N PRO A 150 -8.80 2.45 -2.52
CA PRO A 150 -9.29 3.07 -3.76
C PRO A 150 -10.51 3.96 -3.57
N TRP A 151 -11.43 3.60 -2.66
CA TRP A 151 -12.58 4.46 -2.35
C TRP A 151 -12.12 5.82 -1.79
N LEU A 152 -11.17 5.84 -0.85
CA LEU A 152 -10.57 7.09 -0.34
C LEU A 152 -9.93 7.91 -1.46
N VAL A 153 -9.21 7.27 -2.39
CA VAL A 153 -8.68 7.94 -3.60
C VAL A 153 -9.83 8.58 -4.40
N GLY A 154 -10.92 7.86 -4.62
CA GLY A 154 -12.10 8.38 -5.29
C GLY A 154 -12.70 9.60 -4.58
N GLN A 155 -12.77 9.58 -3.25
CA GLN A 155 -13.24 10.73 -2.46
C GLN A 155 -12.29 11.94 -2.56
N CYS A 156 -10.97 11.70 -2.56
CA CYS A 156 -9.96 12.73 -2.79
C CYS A 156 -10.11 13.35 -4.19
N VAL A 157 -10.18 12.53 -5.24
CA VAL A 157 -10.30 13.00 -6.63
C VAL A 157 -11.59 13.79 -6.85
N LYS A 158 -12.72 13.37 -6.25
CA LYS A 158 -13.99 14.13 -6.28
C LYS A 158 -13.85 15.55 -5.73
N ARG A 159 -12.85 15.79 -4.87
CA ARG A 159 -12.56 17.11 -4.27
C ARG A 159 -11.42 17.85 -4.97
N GLY A 160 -10.94 17.36 -6.10
CA GLY A 160 -9.88 17.99 -6.88
C GLY A 160 -8.47 17.71 -6.36
N VAL A 161 -8.29 16.73 -5.45
CA VAL A 161 -6.96 16.27 -5.06
C VAL A 161 -6.29 15.59 -6.25
N VAL A 162 -5.05 15.96 -6.54
CA VAL A 162 -4.24 15.36 -7.61
C VAL A 162 -3.28 14.35 -7.02
N LEU A 163 -3.24 13.15 -7.58
CA LEU A 163 -2.29 12.10 -7.18
C LEU A 163 -1.12 12.07 -8.17
N ARG A 164 0.10 11.91 -7.66
CA ARG A 164 1.33 11.76 -8.44
C ARG A 164 2.15 10.62 -7.85
N ARG A 165 2.60 9.71 -8.71
CA ARG A 165 3.55 8.69 -8.28
C ARG A 165 4.93 9.32 -8.19
N GLY A 166 5.66 9.04 -7.12
CA GLY A 166 7.00 9.60 -6.91
C GLY A 166 7.63 9.12 -5.61
N SER A 167 8.94 8.91 -5.64
CA SER A 167 9.74 8.60 -4.46
C SER A 167 10.58 9.81 -4.09
N LEU A 168 10.74 10.05 -2.78
CA LEU A 168 11.51 11.18 -2.27
C LEU A 168 12.70 10.64 -1.47
N SER A 169 13.88 11.20 -1.71
CA SER A 169 15.06 10.93 -0.87
C SER A 169 15.16 11.90 0.31
N HIS A 170 14.52 13.08 0.22
CA HIS A 170 14.47 14.07 1.28
C HIS A 170 13.11 14.76 1.33
N ILE A 171 12.58 15.06 2.53
CA ILE A 171 11.23 15.62 2.71
C ILE A 171 11.08 17.00 2.06
N SER A 172 12.13 17.80 1.98
CA SER A 172 12.11 19.12 1.31
C SER A 172 11.76 19.05 -0.17
N GLN A 173 12.04 17.91 -0.86
CA GLN A 173 11.65 17.74 -2.26
C GLN A 173 10.13 17.87 -2.46
N ALA A 174 9.33 17.50 -1.45
CA ALA A 174 7.88 17.58 -1.50
C ALA A 174 7.37 18.99 -1.80
N GLN A 175 8.11 20.03 -1.39
CA GLN A 175 7.76 21.43 -1.63
C GLN A 175 7.54 21.72 -3.13
N HIS A 176 8.30 21.06 -4.00
CA HIS A 176 8.27 21.33 -5.45
C HIS A 176 7.36 20.38 -6.23
N LEU A 177 6.65 19.47 -5.56
CA LEU A 177 5.89 18.41 -6.23
C LEU A 177 4.38 18.70 -6.36
N SER A 178 3.96 19.91 -5.98
CA SER A 178 2.58 20.38 -6.13
C SER A 178 2.09 20.34 -7.58
N HIS A 179 0.84 19.95 -7.78
CA HIS A 179 0.20 20.00 -9.10
C HIS A 179 -0.03 21.42 -9.63
N THR A 180 0.05 22.42 -8.76
CA THR A 180 -0.13 23.84 -9.13
C THR A 180 1.11 24.47 -9.77
N ALA A 181 2.23 23.74 -9.83
CA ALA A 181 3.56 24.24 -10.22
C ALA A 181 4.17 25.33 -9.30
N GLU A 182 3.43 25.76 -8.27
CA GLU A 182 3.90 26.66 -7.23
C GLU A 182 4.41 25.86 -6.02
N PRO A 183 5.44 26.35 -5.29
CA PRO A 183 5.95 25.70 -4.09
C PRO A 183 4.87 25.52 -3.02
N ALA A 184 4.84 24.34 -2.41
CA ALA A 184 3.93 24.04 -1.31
C ALA A 184 4.41 24.73 -0.02
N GLY A 185 3.54 25.54 0.60
CA GLY A 185 3.81 26.08 1.93
C GLY A 185 3.66 25.04 3.05
N PHE A 186 2.99 23.91 2.74
CA PHE A 186 2.69 22.85 3.69
C PHE A 186 2.96 21.47 3.08
N VAL A 187 3.66 20.64 3.84
CA VAL A 187 3.92 19.24 3.51
C VAL A 187 3.39 18.36 4.63
N VAL A 188 2.55 17.38 4.34
CA VAL A 188 2.10 16.38 5.31
C VAL A 188 2.90 15.11 5.10
N ASN A 189 3.75 14.75 6.06
CA ASN A 189 4.54 13.53 6.01
C ASN A 189 3.73 12.33 6.57
N CYS A 190 3.27 11.47 5.67
CA CYS A 190 2.57 10.22 5.97
C CYS A 190 3.33 8.98 5.44
N THR A 191 4.66 9.00 5.45
CA THR A 191 5.48 7.93 4.83
C THR A 191 5.59 6.63 5.61
N GLY A 192 4.99 6.51 6.79
CA GLY A 192 5.09 5.28 7.60
C GLY A 192 6.54 4.91 7.88
N LEU A 193 6.94 3.67 7.57
CA LEU A 193 8.34 3.21 7.69
C LEU A 193 9.33 4.00 6.83
N GLY A 194 8.87 4.67 5.77
CA GLY A 194 9.71 5.55 4.97
C GLY A 194 10.37 6.66 5.80
N SER A 195 9.72 7.10 6.90
CA SER A 195 10.28 8.13 7.79
C SER A 195 11.59 7.71 8.47
N LEU A 196 11.89 6.41 8.54
CA LEU A 196 13.17 5.89 9.04
C LEU A 196 14.36 6.35 8.20
N LYS A 197 14.19 6.42 6.87
CA LYS A 197 15.26 6.67 5.91
C LYS A 197 15.09 7.97 5.11
N LEU A 198 13.95 8.64 5.23
CA LEU A 198 13.66 9.87 4.50
C LEU A 198 14.51 11.02 5.07
N GLY A 199 15.37 11.60 4.23
CA GLY A 199 16.20 12.73 4.60
C GLY A 199 15.39 13.91 5.14
N GLY A 200 15.90 14.57 6.17
CA GLY A 200 15.19 15.64 6.89
C GLY A 200 14.17 15.12 7.91
N VAL A 201 13.95 13.80 7.97
CA VAL A 201 13.15 13.15 9.02
C VAL A 201 14.01 12.16 9.80
N ASN A 202 14.58 11.14 9.13
CA ASN A 202 15.53 10.16 9.70
C ASN A 202 15.13 9.65 11.11
N ASP A 203 13.88 9.23 11.29
CA ASP A 203 13.37 8.83 12.59
C ASP A 203 13.83 7.40 12.95
N LEU A 204 14.97 7.30 13.63
CA LEU A 204 15.60 6.04 14.03
C LEU A 204 14.83 5.29 15.13
N SER A 205 13.76 5.87 15.68
CA SER A 205 12.87 5.17 16.63
C SER A 205 11.85 4.26 15.94
N MET A 206 11.84 4.26 14.60
CA MET A 206 10.98 3.41 13.77
C MET A 206 11.59 2.02 13.58
N ALA A 207 10.74 0.99 13.58
CA ALA A 207 11.12 -0.37 13.22
C ALA A 207 9.93 -1.08 12.56
N PRO A 208 10.14 -2.12 11.74
CA PRO A 208 9.03 -2.91 11.23
C PRO A 208 8.53 -3.83 12.35
N ALA A 209 7.22 -4.00 12.48
CA ALA A 209 6.67 -5.17 13.14
C ALA A 209 6.01 -6.06 12.07
N ARG A 210 6.77 -7.07 11.63
CA ARG A 210 6.35 -7.98 10.55
C ARG A 210 5.10 -8.74 10.95
N GLY A 211 4.09 -8.67 10.09
CA GLY A 211 2.82 -9.37 10.22
C GLY A 211 2.56 -10.25 9.01
N GLN A 212 2.58 -11.56 9.25
CA GLN A 212 2.18 -12.55 8.26
C GLN A 212 0.72 -12.96 8.47
N VAL A 213 -0.01 -13.08 7.36
CA VAL A 213 -1.42 -13.50 7.31
C VAL A 213 -1.64 -14.53 6.21
N VAL A 214 -2.73 -15.29 6.33
CA VAL A 214 -3.27 -16.14 5.27
C VAL A 214 -4.68 -15.65 4.95
N VAL A 215 -4.96 -15.39 3.68
CA VAL A 215 -6.30 -14.97 3.23
C VAL A 215 -7.00 -16.16 2.60
N VAL A 216 -8.21 -16.46 3.03
CA VAL A 216 -9.01 -17.61 2.59
C VAL A 216 -10.38 -17.19 2.06
N ARG A 217 -11.00 -18.03 1.23
CA ARG A 217 -12.39 -17.83 0.74
C ARG A 217 -13.45 -18.18 1.77
N ASN A 218 -13.08 -19.01 2.75
CA ASN A 218 -13.98 -19.45 3.82
C ASN A 218 -14.55 -18.25 4.57
N LYS A 219 -15.81 -18.37 5.00
CA LYS A 219 -16.48 -17.33 5.77
C LYS A 219 -16.32 -17.60 7.25
N ALA A 220 -16.03 -16.55 8.00
CA ALA A 220 -15.98 -16.63 9.44
C ALA A 220 -17.35 -16.25 10.01
N PRO A 221 -17.86 -16.95 11.03
CA PRO A 221 -19.14 -16.62 11.68
C PRO A 221 -19.09 -15.28 12.41
N SER A 222 -17.90 -14.89 12.88
CA SER A 222 -17.63 -13.66 13.59
C SER A 222 -16.15 -13.30 13.47
N MET A 223 -15.80 -12.04 13.72
CA MET A 223 -14.41 -11.69 13.98
C MET A 223 -13.99 -12.29 15.32
N LEU A 224 -12.76 -12.81 15.38
CA LEU A 224 -12.19 -13.38 16.58
C LEU A 224 -10.84 -12.72 16.87
N MET A 225 -10.55 -12.41 18.12
CA MET A 225 -9.20 -12.03 18.56
C MET A 225 -8.91 -12.62 19.94
N PHE A 226 -7.69 -13.08 20.12
CA PHE A 226 -7.27 -13.77 21.34
C PHE A 226 -6.03 -13.12 21.94
N SER A 227 -5.96 -13.08 23.28
CA SER A 227 -4.84 -12.47 24.01
C SER A 227 -3.53 -13.25 23.84
N SER A 228 -3.61 -14.55 23.59
CA SER A 228 -2.50 -15.45 23.34
C SER A 228 -2.96 -16.58 22.41
N THR A 229 -2.03 -17.43 22.01
CA THR A 229 -2.32 -18.67 21.30
C THR A 229 -2.32 -19.87 22.25
N ASN A 230 -2.83 -21.02 21.79
CA ASN A 230 -2.97 -22.27 22.56
C ASN A 230 -2.14 -23.43 21.98
N ASP A 231 -1.15 -23.15 21.13
CA ASP A 231 -0.36 -24.17 20.45
C ASP A 231 1.09 -24.17 20.98
N ASP A 232 1.58 -25.32 21.44
CA ASP A 232 2.92 -25.48 22.00
C ASP A 232 4.03 -25.27 20.93
N ASP A 233 3.68 -25.43 19.65
CA ASP A 233 4.59 -25.17 18.52
C ASP A 233 4.71 -23.68 18.17
N ASP A 234 3.95 -22.80 18.83
CA ASP A 234 3.96 -21.38 18.54
C ASP A 234 5.22 -20.67 19.01
N LYS A 235 5.60 -19.64 18.25
CA LYS A 235 6.77 -18.83 18.54
C LYS A 235 6.39 -17.50 19.18
N PRO A 236 7.28 -16.87 19.96
CA PRO A 236 7.08 -15.50 20.40
C PRO A 236 6.69 -14.58 19.24
N GLY A 237 5.60 -13.83 19.41
CA GLY A 237 5.04 -12.97 18.38
C GLY A 237 3.99 -13.63 17.47
N ASP A 238 3.74 -14.94 17.60
CA ASP A 238 2.56 -15.55 16.99
C ASP A 238 1.30 -15.03 17.71
N ASN A 239 0.30 -14.66 16.92
CA ASN A 239 -0.98 -14.15 17.38
C ASN A 239 -2.11 -14.95 16.72
N MET A 240 -3.32 -14.80 17.26
CA MET A 240 -4.51 -15.44 16.73
C MET A 240 -5.65 -14.42 16.57
N TYR A 241 -6.06 -14.20 15.33
CA TYR A 241 -7.22 -13.42 14.96
C TYR A 241 -7.80 -13.86 13.61
N VAL A 242 -9.12 -13.68 13.47
CA VAL A 242 -9.89 -13.98 12.26
C VAL A 242 -10.80 -12.81 11.98
N MET A 243 -10.88 -12.36 10.72
CA MET A 243 -11.86 -11.33 10.33
C MET A 243 -12.23 -11.44 8.85
N GLU A 244 -13.52 -11.43 8.55
CA GLU A 244 -14.02 -11.46 7.17
C GLU A 244 -14.14 -10.04 6.61
N ARG A 245 -13.39 -9.75 5.54
CA ARG A 245 -13.43 -8.45 4.86
C ARG A 245 -14.77 -8.28 4.11
N ALA A 246 -15.30 -7.06 4.15
CA ALA A 246 -16.53 -6.70 3.43
C ALA A 246 -16.45 -6.97 1.92
N LEU A 247 -17.62 -7.10 1.29
CA LEU A 247 -17.80 -7.27 -0.16
C LEU A 247 -17.02 -8.46 -0.75
N GLY A 248 -16.94 -9.57 -0.01
CA GLY A 248 -16.27 -10.78 -0.47
C GLY A 248 -14.75 -10.65 -0.57
N GLY A 249 -14.14 -9.75 0.22
CA GLY A 249 -12.68 -9.53 0.25
C GLY A 249 -11.84 -10.69 0.79
N GLY A 250 -12.50 -11.77 1.20
CA GLY A 250 -11.90 -12.94 1.86
C GLY A 250 -11.78 -12.77 3.37
N THR A 251 -11.55 -13.89 4.04
CA THR A 251 -11.30 -13.92 5.48
C THR A 251 -9.80 -13.91 5.73
N VAL A 252 -9.36 -12.97 6.57
CA VAL A 252 -7.96 -12.86 7.00
C VAL A 252 -7.78 -13.71 8.24
N LEU A 253 -6.87 -14.67 8.15
CA LEU A 253 -6.35 -15.46 9.26
C LEU A 253 -5.00 -14.88 9.64
N GLY A 254 -4.85 -14.49 10.89
CA GLY A 254 -3.57 -14.03 11.37
C GLY A 254 -3.28 -14.49 12.78
N GLY A 255 -2.04 -14.31 13.23
CA GLY A 255 -0.95 -13.79 12.43
C GLY A 255 0.35 -13.77 13.20
N THR A 256 1.23 -12.84 12.83
CA THR A 256 2.46 -12.57 13.56
C THR A 256 2.63 -11.09 13.91
N TYR A 257 3.48 -10.85 14.91
CA TYR A 257 4.02 -9.57 15.30
C TYR A 257 5.50 -9.78 15.66
N GLN A 258 6.36 -9.60 14.66
CA GLN A 258 7.81 -9.85 14.79
C GLN A 258 8.55 -8.53 14.63
N LEU A 259 8.84 -7.87 15.76
CA LEU A 259 9.51 -6.57 15.79
C LEU A 259 10.95 -6.67 15.26
N GLY A 260 11.35 -5.72 14.42
CA GLY A 260 12.67 -5.64 13.80
C GLY A 260 12.88 -6.59 12.61
N ASN A 261 11.91 -7.47 12.31
CA ASN A 261 12.02 -8.40 11.20
C ASN A 261 11.62 -7.72 9.87
N TRP A 262 12.55 -7.72 8.89
CA TRP A 262 12.39 -7.11 7.58
C TRP A 262 12.19 -8.14 6.44
N ASP A 263 11.99 -9.42 6.75
CA ASP A 263 11.76 -10.45 5.73
C ASP A 263 10.39 -10.26 5.07
N PRO A 264 10.32 -9.90 3.77
CA PRO A 264 9.06 -9.65 3.08
C PRO A 264 8.35 -10.94 2.64
N ASN A 265 9.00 -12.10 2.77
CA ASN A 265 8.50 -13.35 2.21
C ASN A 265 7.64 -14.11 3.22
N PRO A 266 6.49 -14.67 2.83
CA PRO A 266 5.72 -15.54 3.71
C PRO A 266 6.51 -16.81 4.07
N ASP A 267 6.65 -17.10 5.36
CA ASP A 267 7.26 -18.35 5.84
C ASP A 267 6.21 -19.48 5.83
N PRO A 268 6.43 -20.59 5.12
CA PRO A 268 5.45 -21.69 5.02
C PRO A 268 5.09 -22.30 6.38
N ASN A 269 6.05 -22.42 7.30
CA ASN A 269 5.81 -23.00 8.62
C ASN A 269 4.87 -22.11 9.45
N THR A 270 5.12 -20.80 9.42
CA THR A 270 4.27 -19.79 10.04
C THR A 270 2.87 -19.78 9.42
N ALA A 271 2.75 -19.95 8.10
CA ALA A 271 1.44 -20.05 7.45
C ALA A 271 0.65 -21.28 7.93
N VAL A 272 1.32 -22.43 8.07
CA VAL A 272 0.69 -23.66 8.61
C VAL A 272 0.24 -23.44 10.05
N ARG A 273 1.07 -22.84 10.92
CA ARG A 273 0.67 -22.54 12.31
C ARG A 273 -0.51 -21.57 12.37
N ILE A 274 -0.52 -20.50 11.56
CA ILE A 274 -1.66 -19.57 11.46
C ILE A 274 -2.95 -20.31 11.08
N MET A 275 -2.90 -21.15 10.03
CA MET A 275 -4.06 -21.91 9.58
C MET A 275 -4.53 -22.93 10.62
N LYS A 276 -3.59 -23.61 11.29
CA LYS A 276 -3.88 -24.58 12.36
C LYS A 276 -4.62 -23.90 13.51
N ARG A 277 -4.07 -22.82 14.06
CA ARG A 277 -4.71 -22.04 15.13
C ARG A 277 -6.12 -21.59 14.74
N ALA A 278 -6.30 -21.16 13.48
CA ALA A 278 -7.59 -20.72 12.99
C ALA A 278 -8.65 -21.83 13.00
N VAL A 279 -8.33 -23.01 12.50
CA VAL A 279 -9.29 -24.13 12.43
C VAL A 279 -9.47 -24.84 13.77
N ASP A 280 -8.46 -24.85 14.64
CA ASP A 280 -8.58 -25.42 15.98
C ASP A 280 -9.50 -24.55 16.85
N THR A 281 -9.41 -23.22 16.72
CA THR A 281 -10.21 -22.28 17.50
C THR A 281 -11.62 -22.06 16.93
N CYS A 282 -11.76 -22.15 15.60
CA CYS A 282 -13.03 -21.97 14.90
C CYS A 282 -13.21 -23.11 13.87
N PRO A 283 -13.56 -24.34 14.31
CA PRO A 283 -13.65 -25.50 13.41
C PRO A 283 -14.66 -25.32 12.27
N GLU A 284 -15.72 -24.55 12.52
CA GLU A 284 -16.75 -24.20 11.53
C GLU A 284 -16.20 -23.41 10.34
N LEU A 285 -15.07 -22.70 10.49
CA LEU A 285 -14.38 -22.02 9.39
C LEU A 285 -14.01 -23.00 8.25
N ALA A 286 -13.75 -24.26 8.58
CA ALA A 286 -13.30 -25.29 7.64
C ALA A 286 -14.21 -26.53 7.63
N ASP A 287 -15.46 -26.40 8.09
CA ASP A 287 -16.43 -27.50 8.24
C ASP A 287 -15.86 -28.69 9.05
N GLY A 288 -15.02 -28.43 10.04
CA GLY A 288 -14.35 -29.47 10.85
C GLY A 288 -13.28 -30.28 10.11
N ARG A 289 -12.93 -29.94 8.86
CA ARG A 289 -11.93 -30.68 8.05
C ARG A 289 -10.48 -30.27 8.33
N GLY A 290 -10.26 -29.48 9.38
CA GLY A 290 -8.97 -28.88 9.71
C GLY A 290 -8.42 -28.00 8.57
N ILE A 291 -7.10 -27.90 8.46
CA ILE A 291 -6.44 -27.04 7.45
C ILE A 291 -6.86 -27.40 6.02
N LYS A 292 -7.14 -28.69 5.74
CA LYS A 292 -7.56 -29.16 4.42
C LYS A 292 -8.92 -28.59 3.96
N GLY A 293 -9.74 -28.10 4.89
CA GLY A 293 -11.01 -27.42 4.59
C GLY A 293 -10.85 -25.95 4.19
N LEU A 294 -9.66 -25.37 4.34
CA LEU A 294 -9.39 -23.98 3.98
C LEU A 294 -9.11 -23.83 2.48
N SER A 295 -9.83 -22.92 1.83
CA SER A 295 -9.59 -22.50 0.46
C SER A 295 -8.73 -21.25 0.44
N VAL A 296 -7.41 -21.43 0.45
CA VAL A 296 -6.45 -20.32 0.44
C VAL A 296 -6.56 -19.49 -0.85
N ILE A 297 -6.59 -18.17 -0.69
CA ILE A 297 -6.49 -17.17 -1.76
C ILE A 297 -5.03 -16.76 -1.92
N ARG A 298 -4.38 -16.36 -0.83
CA ARG A 298 -2.97 -15.95 -0.81
C ARG A 298 -2.37 -15.97 0.59
N HIS A 299 -1.04 -16.00 0.64
CA HIS A 299 -0.26 -15.64 1.82
C HIS A 299 0.20 -14.18 1.68
N GLY A 300 0.34 -13.46 2.78
CA GLY A 300 0.74 -12.05 2.74
C GLY A 300 1.61 -11.67 3.93
N VAL A 301 2.54 -10.75 3.69
CA VAL A 301 3.43 -10.18 4.70
C VAL A 301 3.43 -8.67 4.53
N GLY A 302 3.14 -7.96 5.62
CA GLY A 302 3.28 -6.51 5.69
C GLY A 302 4.08 -6.11 6.92
N PHE A 303 4.75 -4.97 6.83
CA PHE A 303 5.49 -4.38 7.93
C PHE A 303 4.66 -3.29 8.58
N ARG A 304 4.23 -3.52 9.81
CA ARG A 304 3.60 -2.45 10.60
C ARG A 304 4.66 -1.37 10.89
N PRO A 305 4.33 -0.08 10.72
CA PRO A 305 5.24 1.02 10.98
C PRO A 305 5.31 1.32 12.48
N PHE A 306 5.93 0.40 13.24
CA PHE A 306 6.15 0.60 14.67
C PHE A 306 7.08 1.79 14.91
N ARG A 307 6.77 2.56 15.95
CA ARG A 307 7.56 3.68 16.45
C ARG A 307 7.61 3.59 17.97
N GLN A 308 8.81 3.69 18.56
CA GLN A 308 9.01 3.48 19.99
C GLN A 308 8.12 4.39 20.86
N ASP A 309 7.99 5.68 20.52
CA ASP A 309 7.17 6.63 21.30
C ASP A 309 5.72 6.71 20.80
N GLY A 310 5.27 5.74 19.99
CA GLY A 310 3.95 5.75 19.36
C GLY A 310 3.84 6.72 18.18
N VAL A 311 2.62 7.07 17.80
CA VAL A 311 2.36 7.91 16.62
C VAL A 311 2.97 9.31 16.76
N ARG A 312 3.67 9.80 15.73
CA ARG A 312 4.19 11.18 15.68
C ARG A 312 3.21 12.06 14.91
N ILE A 313 2.54 12.96 15.61
CA ILE A 313 1.63 13.96 15.03
C ILE A 313 1.96 15.35 15.55
N GLU A 314 2.79 16.07 14.81
CA GLU A 314 3.28 17.39 15.19
C GLU A 314 3.65 18.22 13.96
N LYS A 315 3.86 19.52 14.16
CA LYS A 315 4.29 20.45 13.12
C LYS A 315 5.73 20.91 13.36
N GLN A 316 6.50 21.02 12.29
CA GLN A 316 7.85 21.56 12.27
C GLN A 316 7.95 22.61 11.17
N ARG A 317 8.60 23.74 11.45
CA ARG A 317 8.89 24.76 10.43
C ARG A 317 10.31 24.57 9.92
N GLN A 318 10.48 24.55 8.60
CA GLN A 318 11.78 24.50 7.93
C GLN A 318 12.37 25.91 7.80
N GLU A 319 13.68 25.99 7.51
CA GLU A 319 14.38 27.26 7.33
C GLU A 319 13.84 28.07 6.15
N ASP A 320 13.37 27.40 5.10
CA ASP A 320 12.73 28.00 3.93
C ASP A 320 11.27 28.48 4.19
N GLY A 321 10.79 28.33 5.42
CA GLY A 321 9.44 28.72 5.84
C GLY A 321 8.36 27.65 5.63
N THR A 322 8.68 26.53 5.00
CA THR A 322 7.73 25.42 4.77
C THR A 322 7.34 24.75 6.08
N TRP A 323 6.05 24.47 6.25
CA TRP A 323 5.56 23.68 7.37
C TRP A 323 5.52 22.20 7.02
N ILE A 324 6.17 21.36 7.82
CA ILE A 324 6.05 19.91 7.77
C ILE A 324 5.11 19.45 8.88
N LEU A 325 4.06 18.71 8.54
CA LEU A 325 3.09 18.13 9.46
C LEU A 325 3.29 16.62 9.46
N HIS A 326 3.87 16.07 10.51
CA HIS A 326 4.11 14.64 10.63
C HIS A 326 2.82 13.90 10.99
N ASN A 327 2.59 12.73 10.39
CA ASN A 327 1.51 11.80 10.74
C ASN A 327 1.90 10.38 10.31
N TYR A 328 2.77 9.75 11.10
CA TYR A 328 3.30 8.40 10.87
C TYR A 328 3.61 7.67 12.19
N GLY A 329 3.97 6.38 12.13
CA GLY A 329 4.26 5.57 13.32
C GLY A 329 3.04 4.85 13.90
N HIS A 330 2.08 4.49 13.04
CA HIS A 330 0.78 3.94 13.45
C HIS A 330 0.74 2.42 13.64
N ASP A 331 1.88 1.74 13.83
CA ASP A 331 1.97 0.29 14.14
C ASP A 331 0.77 -0.59 13.66
N SER A 332 -0.01 -1.17 14.57
CA SER A 332 -1.17 -2.04 14.30
C SER A 332 -2.51 -1.30 14.19
N TRP A 333 -2.51 0.03 14.22
CA TRP A 333 -3.68 0.86 14.55
C TRP A 333 -3.92 2.01 13.56
N GLY A 334 -3.26 1.99 12.40
CA GLY A 334 -3.44 3.02 11.36
C GLY A 334 -4.87 3.19 10.85
N TYR A 335 -5.64 2.11 10.71
CA TYR A 335 -7.04 2.21 10.28
C TYR A 335 -7.96 2.72 11.41
N LEU A 336 -7.83 2.14 12.61
CA LEU A 336 -8.71 2.45 13.75
C LEU A 336 -8.46 3.84 14.36
N THR A 337 -7.34 4.48 14.02
CA THR A 337 -7.03 5.88 14.39
C THR A 337 -7.06 6.86 13.21
N SER A 338 -7.34 6.37 11.99
CA SER A 338 -7.12 7.11 10.73
C SER A 338 -7.75 8.51 10.71
N TYR A 339 -9.05 8.61 10.99
CA TYR A 339 -9.78 9.89 10.99
C TYR A 339 -9.35 10.78 12.14
N GLY A 340 -9.24 10.26 13.37
CA GLY A 340 -8.83 11.06 14.53
C GLY A 340 -7.41 11.64 14.39
N CYS A 341 -6.47 10.86 13.88
CA CYS A 341 -5.12 11.35 13.58
C CYS A 341 -5.12 12.37 12.43
N ALA A 342 -5.90 12.14 11.37
CA ALA A 342 -6.04 13.08 10.26
C ALA A 342 -6.71 14.40 10.67
N GLU A 343 -7.68 14.37 11.59
CA GLU A 343 -8.26 15.58 12.18
C GLU A 343 -7.20 16.40 12.92
N ARG A 344 -6.30 15.75 13.68
CA ARG A 344 -5.19 16.45 14.32
C ARG A 344 -4.25 17.10 13.31
N VAL A 345 -4.03 16.48 12.14
CA VAL A 345 -3.26 17.12 11.06
C VAL A 345 -3.95 18.39 10.56
N VAL A 346 -5.28 18.37 10.42
CA VAL A 346 -6.06 19.56 10.03
C VAL A 346 -5.93 20.65 11.11
N GLU A 347 -6.06 20.30 12.38
CA GLU A 347 -5.88 21.26 13.50
C GLU A 347 -4.48 21.90 13.46
N LEU A 348 -3.42 21.09 13.30
CA LEU A 348 -2.04 21.59 13.21
C LEU A 348 -1.82 22.51 12.00
N PHE A 349 -2.44 22.18 10.87
CA PHE A 349 -2.43 22.99 9.66
C PHE A 349 -3.09 24.36 9.90
N GLU A 350 -4.27 24.38 10.53
CA GLU A 350 -4.98 25.62 10.86
C GLU A 350 -4.21 26.48 11.86
N GLU A 351 -3.63 25.86 12.90
CA GLU A 351 -2.75 26.56 13.83
C GLU A 351 -1.55 27.21 13.10
N ALA A 352 -0.95 26.52 12.12
CA ALA A 352 0.16 27.04 11.35
C ALA A 352 -0.25 28.23 10.44
N ILE A 353 -1.41 28.15 9.77
CA ILE A 353 -1.97 29.27 9.01
C ILE A 353 -2.19 30.50 9.90
N ASN A 354 -2.74 30.30 11.09
CA ASN A 354 -3.01 31.40 12.03
C ASN A 354 -1.72 32.08 12.51
N LEU A 355 -0.62 31.32 12.68
CA LEU A 355 0.69 31.89 12.99
C LEU A 355 1.23 32.75 11.85
N GLU A 356 1.08 32.32 10.60
CA GLU A 356 1.49 33.10 9.43
C GLU A 356 0.67 34.39 9.29
N ALA A 357 -0.64 34.33 9.54
CA ALA A 357 -1.52 35.50 9.51
C ALA A 357 -1.16 36.52 10.60
N ASN A 358 -0.91 36.05 11.83
CA ASN A 358 -0.54 36.91 12.96
C ASN A 358 0.88 37.48 12.83
N GLY A 359 1.82 36.72 12.26
CA GLY A 359 3.17 37.20 11.92
C GLY A 359 3.14 38.31 10.87
N LYS A 360 2.32 38.16 9.82
CA LYS A 360 2.08 39.22 8.81
C LYS A 360 1.36 40.44 9.39
N SER A 361 0.46 40.25 10.36
CA SER A 361 -0.20 41.35 11.06
C SER A 361 0.81 42.14 11.91
N LYS A 362 1.70 41.48 12.66
CA LYS A 362 2.76 42.15 13.45
C LYS A 362 3.79 42.85 12.55
N ALA A 363 4.17 42.26 11.42
CA ALA A 363 5.05 42.89 10.44
C ALA A 363 4.42 44.12 9.74
N ARG A 364 3.09 44.14 9.57
CA ARG A 364 2.35 45.32 9.07
C ARG A 364 2.28 46.48 10.07
N PHE A 365 2.49 46.24 11.36
CA PHE A 365 2.50 47.31 12.38
C PHE A 365 3.86 48.00 12.55
N SER A 366 4.94 47.55 11.89
CA SER A 366 6.26 48.21 11.92
C SER A 366 6.62 48.94 10.62
N GLY A 367 5.68 49.12 9.69
CA GLY A 367 5.95 49.70 8.39
C GLY A 367 4.79 50.55 7.87
N THR A 368 4.86 51.84 8.18
CA THR A 368 4.30 52.95 7.41
C THR A 368 2.76 53.14 7.40
N ARG A 369 2.42 54.41 7.63
CA ARG A 369 1.11 55.04 7.75
C ARG A 369 0.38 55.10 6.40
N ALA A 370 -0.93 54.79 6.44
CA ALA A 370 -2.02 55.23 5.55
C ALA A 370 -1.91 55.01 4.02
N ILE A 371 -2.94 54.38 3.43
CA ILE A 371 -4.05 55.04 2.70
C ILE A 371 -5.00 53.94 2.21
N LEU A 372 -6.27 54.06 2.59
CA LEU A 372 -7.41 53.33 2.03
C LEU A 372 -7.74 53.93 0.66
N HIS A 373 -7.97 53.10 -0.36
CA HIS A 373 -8.89 53.45 -1.44
C HIS A 373 -9.47 52.20 -2.09
N ASP A 374 -10.80 52.20 -2.21
CA ASP A 374 -11.62 51.29 -2.98
C ASP A 374 -11.24 51.28 -4.47
N HIS A 375 -11.44 50.16 -5.18
CA HIS A 375 -12.11 50.12 -6.49
C HIS A 375 -12.41 48.67 -6.95
N CYS A 376 -13.65 48.49 -7.43
CA CYS A 376 -14.15 47.38 -8.26
C CYS A 376 -13.44 47.31 -9.64
N TRP A 377 -13.46 46.14 -10.30
CA TRP A 377 -13.96 45.89 -11.68
C TRP A 377 -13.42 44.57 -12.31
N ALA A 378 -14.37 43.68 -12.64
CA ALA A 378 -14.60 42.87 -13.87
C ALA A 378 -13.49 42.12 -14.66
N TYR A 379 -13.81 40.83 -14.90
CA TYR A 379 -13.73 40.00 -16.12
C TYR A 379 -12.42 39.73 -16.88
N GLY A 380 -12.16 38.45 -17.14
CA GLY A 380 -11.31 37.96 -18.23
C GLY A 380 -11.27 36.43 -18.37
N ARG A 381 -12.13 35.86 -19.23
CA ARG A 381 -12.06 34.45 -19.69
C ARG A 381 -10.85 34.28 -20.62
N PHE A 382 -9.97 33.31 -20.35
CA PHE A 382 -8.99 32.83 -21.33
C PHE A 382 -9.18 31.32 -21.61
N ARG A 383 -9.30 31.01 -22.90
CA ARG A 383 -9.49 29.67 -23.46
C ARG A 383 -8.20 28.84 -23.34
N ARG A 384 -8.31 27.61 -22.81
CA ARG A 384 -7.27 26.57 -22.85
C ARG A 384 -6.98 26.15 -24.30
N LYS A 385 -5.72 26.21 -24.73
CA LYS A 385 -5.18 25.40 -25.83
C LYS A 385 -4.44 24.20 -25.22
N ARG A 386 -4.78 23.00 -25.67
CA ARG A 386 -4.11 21.74 -25.37
C ARG A 386 -2.73 21.71 -26.06
N ILE A 387 -1.72 21.22 -25.35
CA ILE A 387 -0.46 20.71 -25.91
C ILE A 387 -0.47 19.19 -25.64
N PRO A 388 -0.08 18.33 -26.61
CA PRO A 388 -0.21 16.88 -26.48
C PRO A 388 0.97 16.25 -25.71
N GLU A 389 0.65 15.32 -24.81
CA GLU A 389 1.62 14.39 -24.19
C GLU A 389 2.09 13.38 -25.25
N LEU A 390 3.41 13.32 -25.46
CA LEU A 390 4.10 12.24 -26.16
C LEU A 390 5.23 11.83 -25.22
N THR A 391 5.05 10.72 -24.52
CA THR A 391 6.14 10.00 -23.84
C THR A 391 6.00 8.52 -24.19
N MET A 392 7.08 8.01 -24.77
CA MET A 392 7.30 6.65 -25.25
C MET A 392 7.16 5.67 -24.09
N VAL A 393 6.46 4.55 -24.27
CA VAL A 393 6.34 3.51 -23.22
C VAL A 393 6.21 2.16 -23.89
N LEU A 394 7.06 1.19 -23.52
CA LEU A 394 6.86 -0.22 -23.86
C LEU A 394 5.45 -0.65 -23.47
N SER A 395 4.75 -1.36 -24.35
CA SER A 395 3.43 -1.92 -24.03
C SER A 395 3.57 -3.22 -23.24
N PHE A 396 4.41 -4.14 -23.72
CA PHE A 396 4.64 -5.45 -23.09
C PHE A 396 5.91 -6.13 -23.61
N ILE A 397 6.43 -7.06 -22.80
CA ILE A 397 7.48 -8.02 -23.16
C ILE A 397 6.89 -9.42 -23.03
N LEU A 398 7.11 -10.25 -24.05
CA LEU A 398 6.57 -11.59 -24.14
C LEU A 398 7.65 -12.56 -24.61
N ILE A 399 7.82 -13.67 -23.89
CA ILE A 399 8.68 -14.78 -24.28
C ILE A 399 7.80 -16.00 -24.51
N GLN A 400 7.86 -16.56 -25.72
CA GLN A 400 7.06 -17.73 -26.11
C GLN A 400 7.93 -18.78 -26.78
N ASN A 401 7.57 -20.05 -26.59
CA ASN A 401 8.20 -21.15 -27.31
C ASN A 401 7.58 -21.36 -28.71
N ARG A 402 8.12 -22.31 -29.47
CA ARG A 402 7.60 -22.67 -30.81
C ARG A 402 6.14 -23.15 -30.83
N GLN A 403 5.59 -23.57 -29.70
CA GLN A 403 4.20 -24.02 -29.57
C GLN A 403 3.25 -22.90 -29.11
N GLY A 404 3.76 -21.67 -28.93
CA GLY A 404 2.97 -20.53 -28.47
C GLY A 404 2.72 -20.49 -26.96
N LYS A 405 3.32 -21.42 -26.20
CA LYS A 405 3.28 -21.39 -24.75
C LYS A 405 4.13 -20.25 -24.23
N THR A 406 3.52 -19.38 -23.45
CA THR A 406 4.21 -18.28 -22.77
C THR A 406 5.14 -18.83 -21.68
N ARG A 407 6.37 -18.30 -21.64
CA ARG A 407 7.38 -18.53 -20.59
C ARG A 407 7.50 -17.33 -19.67
N LEU A 408 7.40 -16.14 -20.25
CA LEU A 408 7.39 -14.88 -19.51
C LEU A 408 6.43 -13.93 -20.21
N ALA A 409 5.67 -13.16 -19.44
CA ALA A 409 4.86 -12.08 -19.97
C ALA A 409 4.79 -10.94 -18.95
N LYS A 410 5.40 -9.80 -19.29
CA LYS A 410 5.37 -8.58 -18.49
C LYS A 410 4.61 -7.51 -19.26
N TRP A 411 3.61 -6.90 -18.64
CA TRP A 411 2.76 -5.88 -19.24
C TRP A 411 3.02 -4.55 -18.55
N TYR A 412 3.35 -3.54 -19.33
CA TYR A 412 3.70 -2.20 -18.84
C TYR A 412 2.54 -1.21 -19.06
N GLN A 413 1.62 -1.53 -19.97
CA GLN A 413 0.34 -0.85 -20.14
C GLN A 413 -0.82 -1.69 -19.57
N PRO A 414 -1.93 -1.07 -19.14
CA PRO A 414 -3.09 -1.78 -18.63
C PRO A 414 -3.82 -2.50 -19.77
N TYR A 415 -3.87 -3.84 -19.69
CA TYR A 415 -4.68 -4.70 -20.55
C TYR A 415 -5.63 -5.53 -19.69
N SER A 416 -6.86 -5.75 -20.17
CA SER A 416 -7.76 -6.75 -19.58
C SER A 416 -7.22 -8.17 -19.79
N ASP A 417 -7.69 -9.13 -19.00
CA ASP A 417 -7.19 -10.50 -19.11
C ASP A 417 -7.58 -11.15 -20.45
N ASP A 418 -8.75 -10.82 -21.00
CA ASP A 418 -9.17 -11.23 -22.34
C ASP A 418 -8.26 -10.66 -23.43
N GLU A 419 -7.86 -9.39 -23.30
CA GLU A 419 -6.91 -8.76 -24.22
C GLU A 419 -5.53 -9.40 -24.14
N LYS A 420 -5.03 -9.69 -22.92
CA LYS A 420 -3.73 -10.38 -22.74
C LYS A 420 -3.74 -11.76 -23.40
N ILE A 421 -4.84 -12.52 -23.28
CA ILE A 421 -4.98 -13.84 -23.92
C ILE A 421 -4.99 -13.69 -25.43
N ARG A 422 -5.77 -12.73 -25.97
CA ARG A 422 -5.84 -12.44 -27.41
C ARG A 422 -4.48 -12.05 -27.97
N LEU A 423 -3.80 -11.10 -27.33
CA LEU A 423 -2.50 -10.57 -27.77
C LEU A 423 -1.42 -11.66 -27.76
N LYS A 424 -1.36 -12.52 -26.72
CA LYS A 424 -0.42 -13.66 -26.71
C LYS A 424 -0.60 -14.58 -27.91
N GLY A 425 -1.85 -14.88 -28.29
CA GLY A 425 -2.16 -15.72 -29.44
C GLY A 425 -1.89 -15.02 -30.78
N GLU A 426 -2.14 -13.72 -30.87
CA GLU A 426 -1.88 -12.91 -32.06
C GLU A 426 -0.38 -12.76 -32.34
N VAL A 427 0.40 -12.37 -31.34
CA VAL A 427 1.86 -12.23 -31.44
C VAL A 427 2.50 -13.54 -31.90
N HIS A 428 2.09 -14.68 -31.32
CA HIS A 428 2.62 -15.98 -31.72
C HIS A 428 2.29 -16.33 -33.17
N ARG A 429 1.02 -16.14 -33.60
CA ARG A 429 0.60 -16.42 -34.99
C ARG A 429 1.37 -15.58 -36.01
N LEU A 430 1.72 -14.34 -35.66
CA LEU A 430 2.49 -13.44 -36.52
C LEU A 430 3.96 -13.88 -36.66
N ILE A 431 4.56 -14.34 -35.57
CA ILE A 431 6.01 -14.61 -35.48
C ILE A 431 6.38 -16.04 -35.86
N ALA A 432 5.57 -17.04 -35.48
CA ALA A 432 5.89 -18.46 -35.63
C ALA A 432 6.25 -18.93 -37.05
N PRO A 433 5.58 -18.47 -38.14
CA PRO A 433 5.87 -18.95 -39.49
C PRO A 433 7.09 -18.30 -40.16
N ARG A 434 7.80 -17.37 -39.51
CA ARG A 434 8.87 -16.57 -40.14
C ARG A 434 10.26 -17.20 -40.02
N ASP A 435 11.03 -17.10 -41.10
CA ASP A 435 12.41 -17.59 -41.18
C ASP A 435 13.41 -16.65 -40.47
N GLN A 436 14.54 -17.20 -40.03
CA GLN A 436 15.56 -16.56 -39.19
C GLN A 436 16.21 -15.33 -39.88
N LYS A 437 16.10 -15.21 -41.21
CA LYS A 437 16.65 -14.11 -42.04
C LYS A 437 15.81 -12.81 -42.07
N HIS A 438 14.56 -12.83 -41.59
CA HIS A 438 13.63 -11.67 -41.68
C HIS A 438 13.14 -11.17 -40.30
N GLN A 439 14.07 -10.99 -39.35
CA GLN A 439 13.76 -10.54 -37.98
C GLN A 439 14.00 -9.04 -37.84
N SER A 440 12.97 -8.19 -37.91
CA SER A 440 13.17 -6.77 -37.55
C SER A 440 11.95 -6.08 -36.94
N ASN A 441 10.75 -6.15 -37.51
CA ASN A 441 9.61 -5.37 -37.00
C ASN A 441 8.24 -5.78 -37.60
N PHE A 442 7.16 -5.49 -36.88
CA PHE A 442 5.79 -5.47 -37.40
C PHE A 442 5.10 -4.17 -37.00
N ASN A 443 4.39 -3.51 -37.91
CA ASN A 443 3.49 -2.40 -37.56
C ASN A 443 2.08 -2.95 -37.28
N LEU A 444 1.59 -2.76 -36.06
CA LEU A 444 0.23 -2.99 -35.61
C LEU A 444 -0.47 -1.65 -35.45
N SER A 445 -0.96 -1.06 -36.55
CA SER A 445 -1.70 0.22 -36.62
C SER A 445 -1.03 1.42 -35.93
N SER A 446 -0.93 1.45 -34.59
CA SER A 446 -0.30 2.45 -33.74
C SER A 446 0.90 1.94 -32.90
N THR A 447 1.19 0.64 -32.88
CA THR A 447 2.33 0.06 -32.15
C THR A 447 3.19 -0.83 -33.05
N LYS A 448 4.37 -1.21 -32.57
CA LYS A 448 5.32 -2.06 -33.27
C LYS A 448 5.73 -3.25 -32.44
N ILE A 449 5.85 -4.43 -33.05
CA ILE A 449 6.45 -5.60 -32.39
C ILE A 449 7.87 -5.79 -32.90
N VAL A 450 8.83 -5.66 -31.99
CA VAL A 450 10.25 -5.97 -32.18
C VAL A 450 10.51 -7.34 -31.58
N TYR A 451 11.15 -8.25 -32.31
CA TYR A 451 11.43 -9.58 -31.78
C TYR A 451 12.74 -10.16 -32.30
N ARG A 452 13.33 -11.05 -31.50
CA ARG A 452 14.49 -11.85 -31.88
C ARG A 452 14.32 -13.29 -31.39
N ARG A 453 14.81 -14.26 -32.16
CA ARG A 453 14.74 -15.69 -31.83
C ARG A 453 16.08 -16.18 -31.27
N TYR A 454 16.04 -16.79 -30.09
CA TYR A 454 17.16 -17.50 -29.49
C TYR A 454 16.77 -18.97 -29.28
N ALA A 455 17.48 -19.87 -29.97
CA ALA A 455 17.19 -21.30 -29.99
C ALA A 455 15.70 -21.65 -30.30
N GLY A 456 14.97 -22.10 -29.28
CA GLY A 456 13.56 -22.49 -29.34
C GLY A 456 12.57 -21.40 -28.93
N LEU A 457 13.04 -20.23 -28.50
CA LEU A 457 12.25 -19.17 -27.88
C LEU A 457 12.21 -17.91 -28.75
N PHE A 458 11.06 -17.25 -28.74
CA PHE A 458 10.83 -15.93 -29.33
C PHE A 458 10.77 -14.91 -28.21
N PHE A 459 11.67 -13.93 -28.26
CA PHE A 459 11.69 -12.79 -27.35
C PHE A 459 11.08 -11.61 -28.09
N CYS A 460 9.95 -11.12 -27.60
CA CYS A 460 9.12 -10.14 -28.28
C CYS A 460 8.86 -8.95 -27.36
N VAL A 461 8.95 -7.75 -27.92
CA VAL A 461 8.74 -6.49 -27.23
C VAL A 461 7.81 -5.64 -28.09
N CYS A 462 6.75 -5.10 -27.48
CA CYS A 462 5.81 -4.21 -28.16
C CYS A 462 6.12 -2.76 -27.77
N VAL A 463 6.40 -1.93 -28.78
CA VAL A 463 6.93 -0.55 -28.69
C VAL A 463 6.01 0.42 -29.44
N ASP A 464 6.17 1.73 -29.27
CA ASP A 464 5.41 2.71 -30.05
C ASP A 464 5.86 2.72 -31.53
N ALA A 465 5.01 3.19 -32.44
CA ALA A 465 5.37 3.29 -33.84
C ALA A 465 6.59 4.21 -34.10
N ASN A 466 6.85 5.18 -33.22
CA ASN A 466 7.93 6.15 -33.35
C ASN A 466 9.24 5.70 -32.68
N ASP A 467 9.24 4.57 -31.98
CA ASP A 467 10.37 4.09 -31.20
C ASP A 467 11.51 3.49 -32.06
N ASN A 468 12.74 3.58 -31.53
CA ASN A 468 13.92 3.02 -32.19
C ASN A 468 13.99 1.50 -32.05
N GLU A 469 13.59 0.79 -33.09
CA GLU A 469 13.56 -0.67 -33.16
C GLU A 469 14.93 -1.32 -32.89
N LEU A 470 16.04 -0.68 -33.30
CA LEU A 470 17.39 -1.21 -33.08
C LEU A 470 17.77 -1.20 -31.61
N ALA A 471 17.33 -0.18 -30.85
CA ALA A 471 17.58 -0.12 -29.42
C ALA A 471 16.94 -1.30 -28.69
N TYR A 472 15.70 -1.65 -29.04
CA TYR A 472 15.01 -2.79 -28.43
C TYR A 472 15.55 -4.13 -28.92
N LEU A 473 16.04 -4.25 -30.16
CA LEU A 473 16.73 -5.46 -30.62
C LEU A 473 18.02 -5.71 -29.82
N GLU A 474 18.80 -4.66 -29.57
CA GLU A 474 20.02 -4.76 -28.76
C GLU A 474 19.69 -4.98 -27.28
N ALA A 475 18.63 -4.38 -26.74
CA ALA A 475 18.18 -4.65 -25.37
C ALA A 475 17.72 -6.10 -25.18
N ILE A 476 17.00 -6.68 -26.16
CA ILE A 476 16.65 -8.10 -26.15
C ILE A 476 17.92 -8.96 -26.15
N HIS A 477 18.93 -8.59 -26.94
CA HIS A 477 20.20 -9.32 -26.97
C HIS A 477 20.93 -9.25 -25.64
N PHE A 478 21.11 -8.05 -25.11
CA PHE A 478 21.71 -7.81 -23.81
C PHE A 478 21.02 -8.61 -22.70
N PHE A 479 19.69 -8.60 -22.66
CA PHE A 479 18.93 -9.38 -21.69
C PHE A 479 19.22 -10.88 -21.77
N VAL A 480 19.31 -11.45 -22.97
CA VAL A 480 19.65 -12.87 -23.17
C VAL A 480 21.09 -13.16 -22.74
N GLU A 481 22.03 -12.26 -23.00
CA GLU A 481 23.40 -12.44 -22.54
C GLU A 481 23.55 -12.40 -21.02
N VAL A 482 22.80 -11.52 -20.34
CA VAL A 482 22.77 -11.46 -18.88
C VAL A 482 22.20 -12.77 -18.32
N LEU A 483 21.10 -13.27 -18.91
CA LEU A 483 20.53 -14.56 -18.52
C LEU A 483 21.53 -15.71 -18.67
N ASP A 484 22.22 -15.77 -19.82
CA ASP A 484 23.19 -16.83 -20.09
C ASP A 484 24.37 -16.83 -19.12
N GLN A 485 24.88 -15.64 -18.79
CA GLN A 485 25.95 -15.49 -17.81
C GLN A 485 25.48 -15.79 -16.38
N PHE A 486 24.25 -15.40 -16.03
CA PHE A 486 23.71 -15.63 -14.69
C PHE A 486 23.44 -17.12 -14.42
N PHE A 487 22.83 -17.84 -15.37
CA PHE A 487 22.52 -19.26 -15.20
C PHE A 487 23.68 -20.19 -15.57
N GLY A 488 24.73 -19.68 -16.23
CA GLY A 488 25.85 -20.49 -16.70
C GLY A 488 25.41 -21.49 -17.77
N ASN A 489 24.97 -20.97 -18.92
CA ASN A 489 24.32 -21.66 -20.05
C ASN A 489 22.79 -21.81 -19.86
N VAL A 490 22.05 -20.73 -20.14
CA VAL A 490 20.61 -20.65 -19.87
C VAL A 490 19.79 -21.57 -20.78
N CYS A 491 18.84 -22.31 -20.22
CA CYS A 491 17.90 -23.13 -20.98
C CYS A 491 16.43 -22.72 -20.74
N GLU A 492 15.50 -23.23 -21.57
CA GLU A 492 14.07 -22.92 -21.44
C GLU A 492 13.49 -23.30 -20.06
N LEU A 493 14.02 -24.34 -19.41
CA LEU A 493 13.55 -24.77 -18.09
C LEU A 493 13.91 -23.76 -17.01
N ASP A 494 15.04 -23.05 -17.12
CA ASP A 494 15.43 -22.01 -16.16
C ASP A 494 14.41 -20.86 -16.19
N LEU A 495 13.93 -20.48 -17.38
CA LEU A 495 12.89 -19.47 -17.50
C LEU A 495 11.55 -19.92 -16.88
N VAL A 496 11.29 -21.22 -16.80
CA VAL A 496 10.04 -21.76 -16.23
C VAL A 496 10.13 -21.94 -14.72
N PHE A 497 11.19 -22.57 -14.22
CA PHE A 497 11.33 -22.94 -12.82
C PHE A 497 11.93 -21.82 -11.97
N ASN A 498 12.80 -20.99 -12.55
CA ASN A 498 13.43 -19.85 -11.88
C ASN A 498 12.84 -18.52 -12.36
N PHE A 499 11.53 -18.50 -12.68
CA PHE A 499 10.87 -17.34 -13.25
C PHE A 499 11.09 -16.07 -12.41
N TYR A 500 11.11 -16.18 -11.08
CA TYR A 500 11.36 -15.06 -10.17
C TYR A 500 12.74 -14.42 -10.40
N LYS A 501 13.80 -15.22 -10.60
CA LYS A 501 15.15 -14.72 -10.94
C LYS A 501 15.17 -14.09 -12.34
N VAL A 502 14.44 -14.68 -13.30
CA VAL A 502 14.31 -14.10 -14.64
C VAL A 502 13.58 -12.76 -14.63
N TYR A 503 12.54 -12.61 -13.80
CA TYR A 503 11.87 -11.31 -13.60
C TYR A 503 12.80 -10.31 -12.91
N ALA A 504 13.60 -10.73 -11.91
CA ALA A 504 14.59 -9.84 -11.29
C ALA A 504 15.62 -9.32 -12.32
N ILE A 505 16.16 -10.20 -13.17
CA ILE A 505 17.06 -9.81 -14.25
C ILE A 505 16.35 -8.89 -15.25
N LEU A 506 15.11 -9.20 -15.62
CA LEU A 506 14.32 -8.38 -16.54
C LEU A 506 14.06 -6.99 -15.97
N ASP A 507 13.86 -6.88 -14.66
CA ASP A 507 13.58 -5.62 -13.96
C ASP A 507 14.82 -4.72 -13.86
N GLU A 508 16.02 -5.30 -13.79
CA GLU A 508 17.28 -4.55 -13.88
C GLU A 508 17.52 -4.00 -15.30
N VAL A 509 17.12 -4.74 -16.35
CA VAL A 509 17.27 -4.30 -17.74
C VAL A 509 16.15 -3.35 -18.19
N PHE A 510 14.90 -3.64 -17.80
CA PHE A 510 13.71 -2.92 -18.23
C PHE A 510 12.84 -2.48 -17.04
N LEU A 511 12.98 -1.22 -16.66
CA LEU A 511 12.24 -0.61 -15.56
C LEU A 511 11.15 0.34 -16.08
N ALA A 512 9.94 0.23 -15.56
CA ALA A 512 8.79 1.08 -15.91
C ALA A 512 8.45 1.19 -17.42
N GLY A 513 8.92 0.24 -18.24
CA GLY A 513 8.67 0.22 -19.68
C GLY A 513 9.73 0.97 -20.49
N GLU A 514 10.89 1.23 -19.88
CA GLU A 514 12.07 1.84 -20.49
C GLU A 514 13.30 0.95 -20.26
N ILE A 515 14.35 1.16 -21.05
CA ILE A 515 15.66 0.50 -20.85
C ILE A 515 16.38 1.26 -19.75
N GLU A 516 16.71 0.59 -18.64
CA GLU A 516 17.31 1.21 -17.46
C GLU A 516 18.83 0.99 -17.44
N GLU A 517 19.26 -0.26 -17.24
CA GLU A 517 20.68 -0.61 -17.15
C GLU A 517 21.17 -1.27 -18.44
N THR A 518 22.31 -0.80 -18.93
CA THR A 518 22.97 -1.32 -20.15
C THR A 518 24.34 -1.94 -19.85
N SER A 519 24.79 -1.89 -18.59
CA SER A 519 26.03 -2.50 -18.12
C SER A 519 25.80 -3.88 -17.52
N LYS A 520 26.33 -4.91 -18.19
CA LYS A 520 26.24 -6.31 -17.75
C LYS A 520 26.80 -6.52 -16.34
N GLN A 521 27.94 -5.88 -16.04
CA GLN A 521 28.62 -6.01 -14.76
C GLN A 521 27.78 -5.45 -13.61
N VAL A 522 27.09 -4.33 -13.83
CA VAL A 522 26.23 -3.70 -12.81
C VAL A 522 25.04 -4.59 -12.50
N VAL A 523 24.37 -5.12 -13.54
CA VAL A 523 23.24 -6.04 -13.37
C VAL A 523 23.67 -7.27 -12.57
N LEU A 524 24.77 -7.93 -12.97
CA LEU A 524 25.25 -9.14 -12.28
C LEU A 524 25.69 -8.88 -10.84
N THR A 525 26.37 -7.76 -10.57
CA THR A 525 26.79 -7.40 -9.20
C THR A 525 25.60 -7.20 -8.27
N ARG A 526 24.52 -6.57 -8.77
CA ARG A 526 23.28 -6.39 -8.00
C ARG A 526 22.59 -7.73 -7.75
N LEU A 527 22.56 -8.62 -8.74
CA LEU A 527 22.00 -9.97 -8.59
C LEU A 527 22.79 -10.82 -7.59
N GLU A 528 24.13 -10.77 -7.61
CA GLU A 528 24.96 -11.45 -6.60
C GLU A 528 24.75 -10.90 -5.19
N HIS A 529 24.47 -9.61 -5.06
CA HIS A 529 24.13 -9.02 -3.76
C HIS A 529 22.76 -9.51 -3.26
N LEU A 530 21.79 -9.63 -4.17
CA LEU A 530 20.46 -10.20 -3.85
C LEU A 530 20.56 -11.67 -3.43
N ASP A 531 21.32 -12.50 -4.15
CA ASP A 531 21.52 -13.92 -3.81
C ASP A 531 22.28 -14.12 -2.48
N LYS A 532 23.07 -13.15 -2.01
CA LYS A 532 23.74 -13.18 -0.69
C LYS A 532 22.83 -12.76 0.47
N LEU A 533 21.68 -12.17 0.15
CA LEU A 533 20.66 -11.75 1.12
C LEU A 533 19.55 -12.80 1.27
N GLU A 534 19.53 -13.82 0.40
CA GLU A 534 18.82 -15.11 0.56
C GLU A 534 19.68 -16.10 1.37
#